data_AF-A0A452H5X8-F1
#
_entry.id   AF-A0A452H5X8-F1
#
_cell.length_a   1.000
_cell.length_b   1.000
_cell.length_c   1.000
_cell.angle_alpha   90.00
_cell.angle_beta   90.00
_cell.angle_gamma   90.00
#
_symmetry.space_group_name_H-M   'P 1'
#
loop_
_entity.id
_entity.type
_entity.pdbx_description
1 polymer ?
#
loop_
_entity_poly.entity_id
_entity_poly.type
_entity_poly.pdbx_seq_one_letter_code
_entity_poly.pdbx_strand_id
1 'polypeptide(L)'
;FLNMKYVLYNFNNSSLYPVMEYILGWEMFSHLRRIGRFGEPHARFYAAQIPENLLLDQQSYVEVTDFGFAKRVKGRTWTLCGTPEYLALKIILSKSYNKAVDWWALGVLIYEMAAGYPPFFTDQPIQIYEKIVFGKVRFPSHFSSDLKDLLRNLLQVDLTKCFGNLKNGVNNIKNHKWVSYQRKVEAPFVPKCKGPGDMSNFDDYEEEIRVSTLEKCAKEFAEF
;
A
#
# COMPACT_ATOMS: atom_id res chain seq x y z
N PHE A 1 -0.86 -1.16 16.15
CA PHE A 1 -0.83 -2.61 16.34
C PHE A 1 -0.52 -3.22 14.99
N LEU A 2 0.76 -3.23 14.66
CA LEU A 2 1.33 -3.94 13.52
C LEU A 2 1.87 -5.25 14.06
N ASN A 3 1.46 -6.37 13.50
CA ASN A 3 2.10 -7.65 13.78
C ASN A 3 3.36 -7.73 12.93
N MET A 4 4.40 -6.97 13.31
CA MET A 4 5.75 -7.23 12.82
C MET A 4 6.25 -8.48 13.54
N LYS A 5 6.19 -9.63 12.86
CA LYS A 5 6.93 -10.80 13.31
C LYS A 5 8.40 -10.59 12.92
N TYR A 6 9.18 -10.15 13.90
CA TYR A 6 10.65 -10.16 13.93
C TYR A 6 11.36 -9.58 12.70
N VAL A 7 11.82 -8.33 12.81
CA VAL A 7 12.90 -7.82 11.96
C VAL A 7 14.19 -7.93 12.75
N LEU A 8 15.11 -8.80 12.32
CA LEU A 8 16.47 -8.83 12.81
C LEU A 8 17.31 -7.96 11.88
N TYR A 9 18.20 -7.16 12.45
CA TYR A 9 19.10 -6.36 11.64
C TYR A 9 20.52 -6.89 11.75
N ASN A 10 21.18 -6.99 10.61
CA ASN A 10 22.60 -7.30 10.51
C ASN A 10 23.27 -6.23 9.65
N PHE A 11 24.56 -5.98 9.85
CA PHE A 11 25.29 -4.99 9.08
C PHE A 11 26.70 -5.48 8.79
N ASN A 12 27.28 -4.99 7.70
CA ASN A 12 28.69 -5.14 7.40
C ASN A 12 29.26 -3.80 6.94
N ASN A 13 30.51 -3.81 6.49
CA ASN A 13 31.23 -2.63 6.02
C ASN A 13 30.55 -1.85 4.87
N SER A 14 29.53 -2.38 4.21
CA SER A 14 28.91 -1.79 3.02
C SER A 14 27.40 -1.74 3.03
N SER A 15 26.75 -2.58 3.82
CA SER A 15 25.33 -2.84 3.69
C SER A 15 24.69 -3.11 5.04
N LEU A 16 23.43 -2.71 5.11
CA LEU A 16 22.51 -3.01 6.18
C LEU A 16 21.50 -4.06 5.68
N TYR A 17 21.25 -5.08 6.49
CA TYR A 17 20.41 -6.23 6.17
C TYR A 17 19.24 -6.32 7.16
N PRO A 18 18.05 -5.83 6.79
CA PRO A 18 16.82 -6.21 7.47
C PRO A 18 16.44 -7.64 7.09
N VAL A 19 16.53 -8.55 8.05
CA VAL A 19 16.09 -9.95 7.92
C VAL A 19 14.65 -10.04 8.41
N MET A 20 13.75 -10.39 7.50
CA MET A 20 12.32 -10.48 7.73
C MET A 20 11.84 -11.92 7.57
N GLU A 21 10.67 -12.25 8.11
CA GLU A 21 9.99 -13.52 7.80
C GLU A 21 9.76 -13.65 6.29
N TYR A 22 10.08 -14.82 5.75
CA TYR A 22 9.86 -15.07 4.33
C TYR A 22 8.39 -15.39 4.07
N ILE A 23 7.71 -14.49 3.37
CA ILE A 23 6.29 -14.63 3.04
C ILE A 23 6.17 -15.31 1.68
N LEU A 24 5.72 -16.56 1.70
CA LEU A 24 5.68 -17.47 0.54
C LEU A 24 4.64 -17.12 -0.54
N GLY A 25 3.72 -16.19 -0.26
CA GLY A 25 2.68 -15.83 -1.21
C GLY A 25 3.12 -14.78 -2.22
N TRP A 26 2.14 -14.29 -2.98
CA TRP A 26 2.36 -13.37 -4.10
C TRP A 26 2.45 -11.93 -3.60
N GLU A 27 3.20 -11.11 -4.33
CA GLU A 27 2.94 -9.67 -4.35
C GLU A 27 1.52 -9.42 -4.88
N MET A 28 0.71 -8.66 -4.12
CA MET A 28 -0.68 -8.41 -4.51
C MET A 28 -0.77 -7.77 -5.90
N PHE A 29 0.17 -6.88 -6.23
CA PHE A 29 0.25 -6.24 -7.53
C PHE A 29 0.55 -7.22 -8.67
N SER A 30 1.47 -8.15 -8.48
CA SER A 30 1.79 -9.19 -9.47
C SER A 30 0.58 -10.10 -9.72
N HIS A 31 -0.15 -10.43 -8.65
CA HIS A 31 -1.41 -11.17 -8.76
C HIS A 31 -2.51 -10.37 -9.49
N LEU A 32 -2.68 -9.10 -9.13
CA LEU A 32 -3.65 -8.19 -9.75
C LEU A 32 -3.36 -8.00 -11.25
N ARG A 33 -2.10 -7.78 -11.63
CA ARG A 33 -1.68 -7.64 -13.03
C ARG A 33 -1.97 -8.91 -13.83
N ARG A 34 -1.75 -10.10 -13.25
CA ARG A 34 -2.04 -11.38 -13.91
C ARG A 34 -3.52 -11.62 -14.15
N ILE A 35 -4.38 -11.22 -13.21
CA ILE A 35 -5.85 -11.39 -13.30
C ILE A 35 -6.52 -10.21 -14.03
N GLY A 36 -5.83 -9.09 -14.16
CA GLY A 36 -6.34 -7.83 -14.69
C GLY A 36 -7.03 -7.00 -13.62
N ARG A 37 -8.10 -7.52 -12.98
CA ARG A 37 -8.79 -6.83 -11.88
C ARG A 37 -9.49 -7.80 -10.94
N PHE A 38 -9.68 -7.40 -9.68
CA PHE A 38 -10.46 -8.15 -8.71
C PHE A 38 -11.94 -7.80 -8.78
N GLY A 39 -12.80 -8.79 -8.53
CA GLY A 39 -14.21 -8.53 -8.24
C GLY A 39 -14.33 -7.76 -6.91
N GLU A 40 -15.38 -6.95 -6.76
CA GLU A 40 -15.55 -6.14 -5.53
C GLU A 40 -15.51 -6.94 -4.21
N PRO A 41 -16.05 -8.18 -4.11
CA PRO A 41 -15.88 -8.98 -2.91
C PRO A 41 -14.42 -9.31 -2.58
N HIS A 42 -13.59 -9.59 -3.59
CA HIS A 42 -12.16 -9.87 -3.43
C HIS A 42 -11.40 -8.59 -3.04
N ALA A 43 -11.66 -7.47 -3.74
CA ALA A 43 -11.06 -6.18 -3.41
C ALA A 43 -11.44 -5.74 -1.99
N ARG A 44 -12.68 -5.98 -1.55
CA ARG A 44 -13.16 -5.72 -0.19
C ARG A 44 -12.48 -6.59 0.85
N PHE A 45 -12.29 -7.88 0.55
CA PHE A 45 -11.58 -8.79 1.44
C PHE A 45 -10.17 -8.30 1.72
N TYR A 46 -9.43 -7.89 0.69
CA TYR A 46 -8.11 -7.31 0.89
C TYR A 46 -8.19 -5.95 1.59
N ALA A 47 -9.02 -5.02 1.12
CA ALA A 47 -9.20 -3.68 1.71
C ALA A 47 -9.52 -3.70 3.21
N ALA A 48 -10.28 -4.69 3.69
CA ALA A 48 -10.60 -4.85 5.10
C ALA A 48 -9.40 -5.24 5.97
N GLN A 49 -8.35 -5.80 5.36
CA GLN A 49 -7.11 -6.21 6.01
C GLN A 49 -5.99 -5.18 5.89
N ILE A 50 -6.19 -4.10 5.13
CA ILE A 50 -5.17 -3.07 4.87
C ILE A 50 -5.27 -1.97 5.92
N PRO A 51 -4.32 -1.94 6.86
CA PRO A 51 -3.78 -0.66 7.28
C PRO A 51 -2.54 -0.28 6.47
N GLU A 52 -1.70 -1.24 6.07
CA GLU A 52 -0.33 -0.98 5.59
C GLU A 52 0.03 -2.07 4.53
N ASN A 53 0.99 -1.79 3.62
CA ASN A 53 1.42 -2.52 2.39
C ASN A 53 1.16 -4.05 2.30
N LEU A 54 0.92 -4.65 1.11
CA LEU A 54 0.37 -6.01 1.02
C LEU A 54 1.28 -7.06 0.36
N LEU A 55 1.75 -8.04 1.13
CA LEU A 55 2.08 -9.40 0.70
C LEU A 55 0.95 -10.35 1.10
N LEU A 56 0.77 -11.46 0.40
CA LEU A 56 -0.20 -12.49 0.80
C LEU A 56 0.52 -13.63 1.54
N ASP A 57 0.02 -14.05 2.70
CA ASP A 57 0.52 -15.25 3.39
C ASP A 57 -0.05 -16.55 2.77
N GLN A 58 0.35 -17.70 3.31
CA GLN A 58 -0.12 -19.01 2.84
C GLN A 58 -1.63 -19.23 3.08
N GLN A 59 -2.24 -18.45 3.96
CA GLN A 59 -3.66 -18.44 4.26
C GLN A 59 -4.40 -17.29 3.53
N SER A 60 -3.70 -16.57 2.64
CA SER A 60 -4.16 -15.43 1.85
C SER A 60 -4.53 -14.18 2.65
N TYR A 61 -4.07 -14.09 3.89
CA TYR A 61 -4.11 -12.86 4.65
C TYR A 61 -3.02 -11.91 4.18
N VAL A 62 -3.28 -10.63 4.35
CA VAL A 62 -2.32 -9.58 4.05
C VAL A 62 -1.27 -9.50 5.16
N GLU A 63 0.00 -9.57 4.77
CA GLU A 63 1.14 -9.19 5.59
C GLU A 63 1.84 -7.94 5.07
N VAL A 64 2.37 -7.12 5.98
CA VAL A 64 2.92 -5.80 5.67
C VAL A 64 4.42 -5.84 5.51
N THR A 65 4.89 -5.39 4.35
CA THR A 65 6.31 -5.26 4.02
C THR A 65 6.68 -3.82 3.65
N ASP A 66 7.99 -3.56 3.56
CA ASP A 66 8.60 -2.29 3.16
C ASP A 66 8.17 -1.08 4.01
N PHE A 67 8.93 -0.87 5.08
CA PHE A 67 8.77 0.26 5.99
C PHE A 67 9.73 1.42 5.66
N GLY A 68 10.31 1.48 4.45
CA GLY A 68 11.31 2.49 4.07
C GLY A 68 10.85 3.94 4.21
N PHE A 69 9.53 4.18 4.15
CA PHE A 69 8.92 5.50 4.39
C PHE A 69 8.16 5.63 5.71
N ALA A 70 8.12 4.58 6.53
CA ALA A 70 7.43 4.60 7.81
C ALA A 70 8.10 5.59 8.75
N LYS A 71 7.28 6.42 9.41
CA LYS A 71 7.79 7.48 10.28
C LYS A 71 6.91 7.68 11.50
N ARG A 72 7.52 7.72 12.69
CA ARG A 72 6.82 8.09 13.92
C ARG A 72 6.57 9.61 13.92
N VAL A 73 5.32 10.00 13.70
CA VAL A 73 4.92 11.42 13.63
C VAL A 73 3.88 11.74 14.71
N LYS A 74 4.17 12.72 15.57
CA LYS A 74 3.16 13.38 16.41
C LYS A 74 2.73 14.67 15.70
N GLY A 75 1.55 14.67 15.09
CA GLY A 75 1.02 15.83 14.37
C GLY A 75 1.27 15.78 12.87
N ARG A 76 2.27 16.50 12.36
CA ARG A 76 2.51 16.69 10.92
C ARG A 76 3.94 16.40 10.49
N THR A 77 4.13 16.08 9.21
CA THR A 77 5.44 15.93 8.56
C THR A 77 5.44 16.55 7.15
N TRP A 78 6.61 16.59 6.50
CA TRP A 78 6.84 17.35 5.24
C TRP A 78 7.61 16.58 4.16
N THR A 79 8.14 15.39 4.46
CA THR A 79 8.98 14.64 3.51
C THR A 79 8.18 14.31 2.25
N LEU A 80 8.71 14.66 1.07
CA LEU A 80 8.14 14.24 -0.21
C LEU A 80 8.63 12.80 -0.49
N CYS A 81 7.77 11.80 -0.26
CA CYS A 81 8.07 10.39 -0.51
C CYS A 81 6.81 9.61 -0.88
N GLY A 82 7.01 8.46 -1.52
CA GLY A 82 5.95 7.56 -2.00
C GLY A 82 5.92 7.43 -3.51
N THR A 83 5.07 6.53 -4.00
CA THR A 83 4.91 6.22 -5.42
C THR A 83 3.98 7.24 -6.08
N PRO A 84 4.32 7.82 -7.25
CA PRO A 84 3.59 8.95 -7.86
C PRO A 84 2.06 8.80 -7.94
N GLU A 85 1.56 7.62 -8.29
CA GLU A 85 0.15 7.28 -8.45
C GLU A 85 -0.63 7.30 -7.12
N TYR A 86 0.08 7.15 -5.99
CA TYR A 86 -0.47 7.04 -4.64
C TYR A 86 -0.35 8.34 -3.83
N LEU A 87 0.38 9.34 -4.34
CA LEU A 87 0.63 10.58 -3.61
C LEU A 87 -0.66 11.39 -3.42
N ALA A 88 -0.92 11.81 -2.18
CA ALA A 88 -1.99 12.75 -1.87
C ALA A 88 -1.60 14.18 -2.28
N LEU A 89 -2.60 15.03 -2.58
CA LEU A 89 -2.37 16.41 -3.02
C LEU A 89 -1.46 17.21 -2.06
N LYS A 90 -1.62 17.05 -0.73
CA LYS A 90 -0.78 17.79 0.22
C LYS A 90 0.71 17.46 0.10
N ILE A 91 1.03 16.21 -0.21
CA ILE A 91 2.42 15.75 -0.41
C ILE A 91 2.98 16.40 -1.68
N ILE A 92 2.24 16.33 -2.79
CA ILE A 92 2.60 16.92 -4.09
C ILE A 92 2.85 18.43 -3.97
N LEU A 93 2.02 19.14 -3.19
CA LEU A 93 2.15 20.58 -2.96
C LEU A 93 3.20 20.95 -1.90
N SER A 94 4.02 19.98 -1.44
CA SER A 94 5.02 20.17 -0.39
C SER A 94 4.46 20.80 0.89
N LYS A 95 3.19 20.53 1.20
CA LYS A 95 2.51 21.02 2.40
C LYS A 95 2.69 20.01 3.54
N SER A 96 2.64 20.53 4.76
CA SER A 96 2.58 19.67 5.94
C SER A 96 1.38 18.72 5.87
N TYR A 97 1.59 17.43 6.07
CA TYR A 97 0.55 16.41 6.05
C TYR A 97 0.56 15.54 7.30
N ASN A 98 -0.49 14.75 7.48
CA ASN A 98 -0.69 13.82 8.60
C ASN A 98 -1.14 12.46 8.05
N LYS A 99 -1.53 11.53 8.92
CA LYS A 99 -2.08 10.20 8.58
C LYS A 99 -3.26 10.16 7.59
N ALA A 100 -3.82 11.31 7.19
CA ALA A 100 -4.88 11.36 6.18
C ALA A 100 -4.39 10.92 4.79
N VAL A 101 -3.09 11.03 4.53
CA VAL A 101 -2.50 10.60 3.26
C VAL A 101 -2.56 9.08 3.07
N ASP A 102 -2.54 8.32 4.17
CA ASP A 102 -2.67 6.86 4.14
C ASP A 102 -4.08 6.44 3.71
N TRP A 103 -5.12 7.18 4.15
CA TRP A 103 -6.50 6.93 3.72
C TRP A 103 -6.74 7.29 2.25
N TRP A 104 -6.04 8.31 1.73
CA TRP A 104 -6.01 8.59 0.30
C TRP A 104 -5.38 7.44 -0.48
N ALA A 105 -4.21 6.96 -0.04
CA ALA A 105 -3.52 5.83 -0.66
C ALA A 105 -4.38 4.56 -0.64
N LEU A 106 -5.13 4.31 0.45
CA LEU A 106 -6.12 3.22 0.51
C LEU A 106 -7.21 3.40 -0.56
N GLY A 107 -7.69 4.62 -0.79
CA GLY A 107 -8.64 4.91 -1.86
C GLY A 107 -8.08 4.59 -3.25
N VAL A 108 -6.81 4.94 -3.51
CA VAL A 108 -6.11 4.62 -4.76
C VAL A 108 -6.01 3.11 -4.93
N LEU A 109 -5.63 2.40 -3.87
CA LEU A 109 -5.47 0.94 -3.86
C LEU A 109 -6.77 0.19 -4.12
N ILE A 110 -7.87 0.58 -3.45
CA ILE A 110 -9.20 0.00 -3.65
C ILE A 110 -9.66 0.22 -5.09
N TYR A 111 -9.43 1.42 -5.64
CA TYR A 111 -9.75 1.70 -7.03
C TYR A 111 -8.94 0.79 -7.96
N GLU A 112 -7.62 0.69 -7.76
CA GLU A 112 -6.75 -0.11 -8.62
C GLU A 112 -7.10 -1.59 -8.57
N MET A 113 -7.39 -2.14 -7.39
CA MET A 113 -7.86 -3.53 -7.27
C MET A 113 -9.15 -3.79 -8.05
N ALA A 114 -10.13 -2.88 -7.98
CA ALA A 114 -11.43 -3.07 -8.62
C ALA A 114 -11.42 -2.76 -10.13
N ALA A 115 -10.59 -1.81 -10.58
CA ALA A 115 -10.49 -1.37 -11.97
C ALA A 115 -9.40 -2.11 -12.77
N GLY A 116 -8.32 -2.52 -12.11
CA GLY A 116 -7.09 -3.04 -12.73
C GLY A 116 -6.04 -1.99 -13.07
N TYR A 117 -6.34 -0.71 -12.82
CA TYR A 117 -5.47 0.43 -13.08
C TYR A 117 -5.76 1.55 -12.05
N PRO A 118 -4.79 2.41 -11.72
CA PRO A 118 -5.00 3.45 -10.71
C PRO A 118 -5.91 4.58 -11.23
N PRO A 119 -6.58 5.35 -10.35
CA PRO A 119 -7.49 6.43 -10.74
C PRO A 119 -6.79 7.58 -11.46
N PHE A 120 -5.50 7.77 -11.20
CA PHE A 120 -4.65 8.79 -11.80
C PHE A 120 -3.42 8.11 -12.39
N PHE A 121 -3.36 8.02 -13.72
CA PHE A 121 -2.21 7.47 -14.44
C PHE A 121 -1.99 8.21 -15.75
N THR A 122 -0.73 8.34 -16.13
CA THR A 122 -0.18 8.89 -17.37
C THR A 122 1.28 8.46 -17.50
N ASP A 123 1.87 8.62 -18.68
CA ASP A 123 3.27 8.25 -18.92
C ASP A 123 4.29 9.13 -18.17
N GLN A 124 3.88 10.34 -17.78
CA GLN A 124 4.75 11.31 -17.11
C GLN A 124 4.21 11.65 -15.70
N PRO A 125 5.04 11.56 -14.64
CA PRO A 125 4.60 11.84 -13.27
C PRO A 125 3.98 13.23 -13.09
N ILE A 126 4.48 14.24 -13.81
CA ILE A 126 3.94 15.60 -13.73
C ILE A 126 2.46 15.68 -14.12
N GLN A 127 2.03 14.89 -15.12
CA GLN A 127 0.64 14.84 -15.55
C GLN A 127 -0.24 14.07 -14.56
N ILE A 128 0.32 13.10 -13.84
CA ILE A 128 -0.38 12.43 -12.72
C ILE A 128 -0.70 13.48 -11.65
N TYR A 129 0.27 14.33 -11.31
CA TYR A 129 0.10 15.39 -10.32
C TYR A 129 -0.97 16.41 -10.73
N GLU A 130 -0.99 16.83 -12.01
CA GLU A 130 -2.03 17.69 -12.56
C GLU A 130 -3.43 17.08 -12.42
N LYS A 131 -3.57 15.77 -12.71
CA LYS A 131 -4.84 15.05 -12.54
C LYS A 131 -5.27 14.97 -11.07
N ILE A 132 -4.34 14.74 -10.15
CA ILE A 132 -4.61 14.70 -8.71
C ILE A 132 -5.06 16.08 -8.21
N VAL A 133 -4.40 17.16 -8.62
CA VAL A 133 -4.77 18.54 -8.31
C VAL A 133 -6.18 18.86 -8.81
N PHE A 134 -6.52 18.41 -10.01
CA PHE A 134 -7.84 18.61 -10.61
C PHE A 134 -8.95 17.84 -9.87
N GLY A 135 -8.62 16.75 -9.18
CA GLY A 135 -9.53 16.05 -8.28
C GLY A 135 -10.69 15.31 -8.94
N LYS A 136 -10.69 15.16 -10.27
CA LYS A 136 -11.76 14.45 -10.98
C LYS A 136 -11.40 12.99 -11.21
N VAL A 137 -11.96 12.13 -10.37
CA VAL A 137 -11.91 10.68 -10.55
C VAL A 137 -13.04 10.23 -11.48
N ARG A 138 -12.71 9.48 -12.53
CA ARG A 138 -13.70 8.80 -13.38
C ARG A 138 -13.85 7.36 -12.89
N PHE A 139 -15.07 6.90 -12.68
CA PHE A 139 -15.34 5.54 -12.22
C PHE A 139 -15.82 4.66 -13.39
N PRO A 140 -15.33 3.42 -13.50
CA PRO A 140 -15.89 2.45 -14.44
C PRO A 140 -17.39 2.25 -14.23
N SER A 141 -18.10 1.92 -15.31
CA SER A 141 -19.55 1.66 -15.26
C SER A 141 -19.89 0.51 -14.32
N HIS A 142 -19.06 -0.52 -14.29
CA HIS A 142 -19.22 -1.73 -13.49
C HIS A 142 -18.99 -1.55 -11.98
N PHE A 143 -18.51 -0.39 -11.52
CA PHE A 143 -18.41 -0.13 -10.08
C PHE A 143 -19.80 0.06 -9.48
N SER A 144 -20.05 -0.59 -8.35
CA SER A 144 -21.26 -0.44 -7.55
C SER A 144 -21.42 0.99 -7.04
N SER A 145 -22.67 1.37 -6.72
CA SER A 145 -22.95 2.67 -6.10
C SER A 145 -22.20 2.84 -4.79
N ASP A 146 -22.12 1.78 -4.00
CA ASP A 146 -21.44 1.79 -2.69
C ASP A 146 -19.93 1.92 -2.86
N LEU A 147 -19.31 1.25 -3.84
CA LEU A 147 -17.88 1.43 -4.11
C LEU A 147 -17.57 2.87 -4.55
N LYS A 148 -18.37 3.42 -5.47
CA LYS A 148 -18.21 4.81 -5.92
C LYS A 148 -18.36 5.78 -4.75
N ASP A 149 -19.29 5.55 -3.84
CA ASP A 149 -19.49 6.40 -2.66
C ASP A 149 -18.30 6.35 -1.70
N LEU A 150 -17.79 5.14 -1.40
CA LEU A 150 -16.59 4.97 -0.57
C LEU A 150 -15.38 5.70 -1.18
N LEU A 151 -15.12 5.48 -2.47
CA LEU A 151 -13.99 6.07 -3.17
C LEU A 151 -14.09 7.58 -3.27
N ARG A 152 -15.28 8.15 -3.46
CA ARG A 152 -15.47 9.61 -3.40
C ARG A 152 -15.13 10.19 -2.03
N ASN A 153 -15.33 9.45 -0.95
CA ASN A 153 -15.04 9.90 0.40
C ASN A 153 -13.58 9.68 0.82
N LEU A 154 -12.88 8.70 0.23
CA LEU A 154 -11.44 8.48 0.43
C LEU A 154 -10.58 9.36 -0.48
N LEU A 155 -10.93 9.48 -1.76
CA LEU A 155 -10.23 10.29 -2.76
C LEU A 155 -10.68 11.77 -2.71
N GLN A 156 -10.80 12.31 -1.49
CA GLN A 156 -11.11 13.73 -1.26
C GLN A 156 -9.83 14.56 -1.31
N VAL A 157 -9.78 15.50 -2.26
CA VAL A 157 -8.68 16.45 -2.41
C VAL A 157 -8.50 17.29 -1.14
N ASP A 158 -9.62 17.70 -0.54
CA ASP A 158 -9.62 18.31 0.79
C ASP A 158 -9.54 17.22 1.85
N LEU A 159 -8.33 16.95 2.34
CA LEU A 159 -8.08 15.94 3.38
C LEU A 159 -8.87 16.19 4.68
N THR A 160 -9.40 17.39 4.93
CA THR A 160 -10.26 17.63 6.11
C THR A 160 -11.64 16.98 5.98
N LYS A 161 -12.04 16.63 4.75
CA LYS A 161 -13.28 15.93 4.41
C LYS A 161 -13.06 14.45 4.09
N CYS A 162 -11.80 14.02 4.02
CA CYS A 162 -11.43 12.64 3.75
C CYS A 162 -11.86 11.72 4.89
N PHE A 163 -12.48 10.60 4.54
CA PHE A 163 -12.75 9.52 5.50
C PHE A 163 -11.46 9.07 6.19
N GLY A 164 -11.57 8.69 7.46
CA GLY A 164 -10.41 8.42 8.31
C GLY A 164 -9.79 9.66 8.98
N ASN A 165 -10.08 10.87 8.48
CA ASN A 165 -9.64 12.15 9.05
C ASN A 165 -10.79 13.02 9.60
N LEU A 166 -12.03 12.55 9.51
CA LEU A 166 -13.21 13.15 10.15
C LEU A 166 -13.27 12.84 11.66
N LYS A 167 -14.23 13.43 12.38
CA LYS A 167 -14.45 13.21 13.82
C LYS A 167 -14.60 11.73 14.21
N ASN A 168 -15.25 10.93 13.37
CA ASN A 168 -15.44 9.49 13.61
C ASN A 168 -14.26 8.64 13.11
N GLY A 169 -13.22 9.27 12.53
CA GLY A 169 -11.98 8.63 12.10
C GLY A 169 -12.22 7.41 11.20
N VAL A 170 -11.55 6.30 11.53
CA VAL A 170 -11.64 5.04 10.78
C VAL A 170 -13.05 4.43 10.78
N ASN A 171 -13.91 4.79 11.73
CA ASN A 171 -15.27 4.23 11.80
C ASN A 171 -16.14 4.68 10.63
N ASN A 172 -15.84 5.82 9.99
CA ASN A 172 -16.50 6.21 8.75
C ASN A 172 -16.25 5.19 7.62
N ILE A 173 -15.09 4.55 7.61
CA ILE A 173 -14.70 3.54 6.63
C ILE A 173 -15.29 2.18 7.01
N LYS A 174 -15.05 1.73 8.26
CA LYS A 174 -15.52 0.42 8.75
C LYS A 174 -17.03 0.23 8.65
N ASN A 175 -17.80 1.29 8.93
CA ASN A 175 -19.25 1.24 8.91
C ASN A 175 -19.85 1.56 7.52
N HIS A 176 -19.00 1.87 6.53
CA HIS A 176 -19.47 2.14 5.18
C HIS A 176 -20.13 0.89 4.58
N LYS A 177 -21.25 1.03 3.85
CA LYS A 177 -22.02 -0.08 3.28
C LYS A 177 -21.16 -1.04 2.45
N TRP A 178 -20.24 -0.49 1.67
CA TRP A 178 -19.30 -1.28 0.88
C TRP A 178 -18.36 -2.13 1.75
N VAL A 179 -17.96 -1.66 2.93
CA VAL A 179 -17.02 -2.38 3.82
C VAL A 179 -17.79 -3.36 4.73
N SER A 180 -18.94 -2.95 5.26
CA SER A 180 -19.72 -3.72 6.23
C SER A 180 -20.41 -4.95 5.63
N TYR A 181 -20.37 -5.12 4.31
CA TYR A 181 -20.82 -6.32 3.60
C TYR A 181 -19.82 -7.48 3.78
N GLN A 182 -19.60 -7.90 5.03
CA GLN A 182 -18.80 -9.07 5.40
C GLN A 182 -19.74 -10.23 5.75
N ARG A 183 -20.09 -11.03 4.74
CA ARG A 183 -20.31 -12.47 5.02
C ARG A 183 -18.94 -13.06 5.33
N LYS A 184 -18.85 -14.16 6.09
CA LYS A 184 -17.58 -14.89 6.26
C LYS A 184 -17.03 -15.21 4.85
N VAL A 185 -16.06 -14.44 4.38
CA VAL A 185 -15.48 -14.59 3.04
C VAL A 185 -14.26 -15.47 3.23
N GLU A 186 -14.27 -16.66 2.63
CA GLU A 186 -13.06 -17.44 2.47
C GLU A 186 -12.07 -16.66 1.60
N ALA A 187 -10.78 -16.82 1.89
CA ALA A 187 -9.70 -16.25 1.10
C ALA A 187 -9.97 -16.43 -0.41
N PRO A 188 -10.01 -15.34 -1.19
CA PRO A 188 -10.42 -15.41 -2.59
C PRO A 188 -9.38 -16.08 -3.48
N PHE A 189 -8.14 -16.15 -3.02
CA PHE A 189 -7.04 -16.78 -3.73
C PHE A 189 -6.00 -17.28 -2.74
N VAL A 190 -5.79 -18.60 -2.70
CA VAL A 190 -4.67 -19.21 -1.97
C VAL A 190 -3.50 -19.40 -2.95
N PRO A 191 -2.33 -18.78 -2.68
CA PRO A 191 -1.12 -19.01 -3.46
C PRO A 191 -0.78 -20.50 -3.54
N LYS A 192 -0.42 -20.97 -4.74
CA LYS A 192 0.16 -22.32 -4.88
C LYS A 192 1.62 -22.24 -4.46
N CYS A 193 1.98 -22.91 -3.37
CA CYS A 193 3.36 -23.05 -2.92
C CYS A 193 3.71 -24.55 -2.86
N LYS A 194 4.86 -24.93 -3.39
CA LYS A 194 5.38 -26.31 -3.40
C LYS A 194 6.13 -26.67 -2.11
N GLY A 195 6.50 -25.68 -1.30
CA GLY A 195 7.20 -25.86 -0.04
C GLY A 195 7.76 -24.56 0.53
N PRO A 196 8.50 -24.61 1.67
CA PRO A 196 8.96 -23.43 2.40
C PRO A 196 10.02 -22.55 1.70
N GLY A 197 10.65 -23.05 0.63
CA GLY A 197 11.62 -22.29 -0.19
C GLY A 197 11.16 -22.09 -1.63
N ASP A 198 9.86 -22.21 -1.90
CA ASP A 198 9.31 -22.03 -3.24
C ASP A 198 9.29 -20.56 -3.63
N MET A 199 10.17 -20.18 -4.55
CA MET A 199 10.28 -18.82 -5.09
C MET A 199 9.49 -18.62 -6.39
N SER A 200 8.70 -19.60 -6.85
CA SER A 200 8.01 -19.55 -8.16
C SER A 200 6.92 -18.47 -8.30
N ASN A 201 6.62 -17.76 -7.21
CA ASN A 201 5.68 -16.65 -7.17
C ASN A 201 6.36 -15.27 -7.30
N PHE A 202 7.69 -15.24 -7.39
CA PHE A 202 8.51 -14.05 -7.51
C PHE A 202 9.24 -14.05 -8.87
N ASP A 203 9.59 -12.85 -9.34
CA ASP A 203 10.40 -12.71 -10.55
C ASP A 203 11.88 -13.03 -10.25
N ASP A 204 12.60 -13.53 -11.26
CA ASP A 204 14.03 -13.79 -11.17
C ASP A 204 14.82 -12.50 -11.44
N TYR A 205 15.73 -12.16 -10.53
CA TYR A 205 16.63 -11.01 -10.64
C TYR A 205 18.09 -11.44 -10.47
N GLU A 206 18.99 -10.90 -11.30
CA GLU A 206 20.43 -11.11 -11.16
C GLU A 206 21.05 -9.93 -10.39
N GLU A 207 21.60 -10.19 -9.20
CA GLU A 207 22.33 -9.19 -8.41
C GLU A 207 23.58 -9.78 -7.73
N GLU A 208 24.67 -9.01 -7.69
CA GLU A 208 25.89 -9.33 -6.94
C GLU A 208 25.95 -8.57 -5.61
N ILE A 209 26.13 -9.28 -4.49
CA ILE A 209 26.37 -8.66 -3.19
C ILE A 209 27.87 -8.38 -3.01
N ARG A 210 28.26 -7.10 -2.98
CA ARG A 210 29.65 -6.66 -2.79
C ARG A 210 29.89 -6.11 -1.39
N VAL A 211 30.94 -6.58 -0.74
CA VAL A 211 31.34 -6.11 0.59
C VAL A 211 32.72 -5.44 0.53
N SER A 212 32.78 -4.17 0.93
CA SER A 212 34.01 -3.40 1.05
C SER A 212 34.89 -3.91 2.19
N THR A 213 36.20 -3.85 2.01
CA THR A 213 37.17 -4.09 3.09
C THR A 213 37.22 -2.95 4.10
N LEU A 214 36.86 -1.73 3.69
CA LEU A 214 36.74 -0.55 4.55
C LEU A 214 35.29 -0.31 4.96
N GLU A 215 35.09 -0.01 6.24
CA GLU A 215 33.79 0.37 6.79
C GLU A 215 33.30 1.69 6.19
N LYS A 216 32.05 1.71 5.73
CA LYS A 216 31.39 2.86 5.12
C LYS A 216 30.29 3.39 6.02
N CYS A 217 30.17 4.71 6.10
CA CYS A 217 29.04 5.40 6.71
C CYS A 217 28.77 5.06 8.20
N ALA A 218 29.81 4.63 8.95
CA ALA A 218 29.67 4.19 10.33
C ALA A 218 29.03 5.25 11.25
N LYS A 219 29.31 6.54 11.01
CA LYS A 219 28.74 7.63 11.81
C LYS A 219 27.26 7.83 11.52
N GLU A 220 26.87 7.72 10.26
CA GLU A 220 25.50 7.89 9.78
C GLU A 220 24.58 6.76 10.25
N PHE A 221 25.11 5.55 10.42
CA PHE A 221 24.37 4.36 10.87
C PHE A 221 24.68 3.95 12.32
N ALA A 222 25.26 4.85 13.14
CA ALA A 222 25.69 4.53 14.50
C ALA A 222 24.55 4.17 15.47
N GLU A 223 23.33 4.65 15.20
CA GLU A 223 22.12 4.36 15.99
C GLU A 223 21.29 3.20 15.42
N PHE A 224 21.83 2.49 14.43
CA PHE A 224 21.16 1.38 13.78
C PHE A 224 21.32 0.07 14.58
#